data_AF-A0A3B9Y3U9-F1
#
_entry.id   AF-A0A3B9Y3U9-F1
#
_cell.length_a   1.000
_cell.length_b   1.000
_cell.length_c   1.000
_cell.angle_alpha   90.00
_cell.angle_beta   90.00
_cell.angle_gamma   90.00
#
_symmetry.space_group_name_H-M   'P 1'
#
loop_
_entity.id
_entity.type
_entity.pdbx_description
1 polymer ?
#
loop_
_entity_poly.entity_id
_entity_poly.type
_entity_poly.pdbx_seq_one_letter_code
_entity_poly.pdbx_strand_id
1 'polypeptide(L)'
;MTQNPFAFLRATCHLFYEDWPAFSPFDEAPPVWICGDLHLQNFGSYRGDNRFVYFGINDFDESVLAPCTWDLARLLVSILLAGHTLRMKPCNA
;
A
#
# COMPACT_ATOMS: atom_id res chain seq x y z
N MET A 1 20.64 1.24 -5.82
CA MET A 1 19.34 1.24 -5.11
C MET A 1 19.55 2.09 -3.87
N THR A 2 18.83 3.17 -3.55
CA THR A 2 17.50 3.70 -3.94
C THR A 2 17.52 4.72 -5.08
N GLN A 3 16.47 4.74 -5.92
CA GLN A 3 16.29 5.80 -6.93
C GLN A 3 15.37 6.93 -6.47
N ASN A 4 14.43 6.64 -5.58
CA ASN A 4 13.52 7.61 -4.94
C ASN A 4 12.84 6.97 -3.71
N PRO A 5 12.19 7.77 -2.84
CA PRO A 5 11.49 7.27 -1.65
C PRO A 5 10.36 6.27 -1.94
N PHE A 6 9.64 6.42 -3.05
CA PHE A 6 8.58 5.47 -3.43
C PHE A 6 9.15 4.08 -3.73
N ALA A 7 10.27 4.02 -4.45
CA ALA A 7 10.98 2.78 -4.73
C ALA A 7 11.55 2.12 -3.47
N PHE A 8 11.92 2.91 -2.45
CA PHE A 8 12.31 2.39 -1.14
C PHE A 8 11.13 1.73 -0.44
N LEU A 9 10.02 2.47 -0.28
CA LEU A 9 8.82 1.98 0.40
C LEU A 9 8.39 0.59 -0.11
N ARG A 10 8.26 0.43 -1.43
CA ARG A 10 7.80 -0.81 -2.08
C ARG A 10 8.79 -1.98 -2.09
N ALA A 11 10.02 -1.76 -1.63
CA ALA A 11 11.05 -2.80 -1.59
C ALA A 11 11.33 -3.26 -0.16
N THR A 12 10.75 -2.60 0.84
CA THR A 12 11.05 -2.80 2.26
C THR A 12 9.79 -2.68 3.11
N CYS A 13 8.77 -3.52 2.85
CA CYS A 13 7.50 -3.51 3.56
C CYS A 13 7.65 -3.68 5.08
N HIS A 14 8.49 -4.63 5.52
CA HIS A 14 8.76 -4.92 6.93
C HIS A 14 9.20 -3.69 7.73
N LEU A 15 10.03 -2.81 7.16
CA LEU A 15 10.50 -1.60 7.87
C LEU A 15 9.34 -0.64 8.20
N PHE A 16 8.30 -0.57 7.36
CA PHE A 16 7.14 0.28 7.63
C PHE A 16 6.38 -0.18 8.88
N TYR A 17 6.29 -1.49 9.10
CA TYR A 17 5.62 -2.06 10.27
C TYR A 17 6.52 -2.07 11.50
N GLU A 18 7.84 -2.17 11.32
CA GLU A 18 8.81 -1.98 12.40
C GLU A 18 8.76 -0.54 12.95
N ASP A 19 8.57 0.46 12.08
CA ASP A 19 8.39 1.87 12.44
C ASP A 19 6.96 2.23 12.83
N TRP A 20 6.02 1.27 12.87
CA TRP A 20 4.62 1.55 13.17
C TRP A 20 4.46 2.06 14.62
N PRO A 21 3.68 3.12 14.88
CA PRO A 21 3.54 3.67 16.21
C PRO A 21 2.96 2.63 17.19
N ALA A 22 3.65 2.43 18.32
CA ALA A 22 3.08 1.66 19.42
C ALA A 22 1.77 2.32 19.90
N PHE A 23 0.72 1.52 20.06
CA PHE A 23 -0.61 1.97 20.49
C PHE A 23 -1.24 2.98 19.52
N SER A 24 -1.14 2.73 18.22
CA SER A 24 -1.78 3.58 17.22
C SER A 24 -3.31 3.43 17.32
N PRO A 25 -4.09 4.52 17.27
CA PRO A 25 -5.56 4.41 17.22
C PRO A 25 -6.03 3.67 15.96
N PHE A 26 -5.19 3.56 14.94
CA PHE A 26 -5.46 2.74 13.76
C PHE A 26 -5.53 1.24 14.10
N ASP A 27 -4.92 0.79 15.19
CA ASP A 27 -4.91 -0.62 15.59
C ASP A 27 -6.28 -1.10 16.11
N GLU A 28 -7.19 -0.17 16.41
CA GLU A 28 -8.56 -0.48 16.87
C GLU A 28 -9.49 -0.96 15.74
N ALA A 29 -9.08 -0.81 14.48
CA ALA A 29 -9.89 -1.26 13.35
C ALA A 29 -10.01 -2.80 13.32
N PRO A 30 -11.15 -3.35 12.84
CA PRO A 30 -11.34 -4.79 12.77
C PRO A 30 -10.23 -5.47 11.94
N PRO A 31 -9.75 -6.65 12.37
CA PRO A 31 -8.77 -7.40 11.62
C PRO A 31 -9.41 -7.99 10.36
N VAL A 32 -8.71 -7.86 9.24
CA VAL A 32 -9.04 -8.49 7.96
C VAL A 32 -7.77 -9.08 7.35
N TRP A 33 -7.92 -9.95 6.35
CA TRP A 33 -6.78 -10.35 5.53
C TRP A 33 -6.35 -9.16 4.67
N ILE A 34 -5.26 -8.51 5.09
CA ILE A 34 -4.65 -7.40 4.38
C ILE A 34 -3.63 -7.91 3.35
N CYS A 35 -3.25 -7.08 2.39
CA CYS A 35 -2.16 -7.35 1.45
C CYS A 35 -0.79 -7.35 2.16
N GLY A 36 -0.56 -6.44 3.11
CA GLY A 36 0.67 -6.40 3.90
C GLY A 36 1.85 -5.75 3.18
N ASP A 37 1.81 -5.59 1.86
CA ASP A 37 2.70 -4.70 1.11
C ASP A 37 1.93 -3.71 0.22
N LEU A 38 0.75 -3.25 0.64
CA LEU A 38 -0.10 -2.45 -0.25
C LEU A 38 0.53 -1.11 -0.64
N HIS A 39 0.82 -0.95 -1.92
CA HIS A 39 1.28 0.29 -2.53
C HIS A 39 0.65 0.52 -3.91
N LEU A 40 0.84 1.72 -4.49
CA LEU A 40 0.19 2.15 -5.74
C LEU A 40 0.41 1.18 -6.93
N GLN A 41 1.54 0.48 -6.94
CA GLN A 41 1.88 -0.49 -7.98
C GLN A 41 1.36 -1.92 -7.74
N ASN A 42 0.64 -2.20 -6.64
CA ASN A 42 -0.08 -3.47 -6.45
C ASN A 42 -1.45 -3.47 -7.13
N PHE A 43 -1.82 -2.37 -7.79
CA PHE A 43 -3.06 -2.32 -8.55
C PHE A 43 -2.78 -2.71 -10.00
N GLY A 44 -3.60 -3.62 -10.51
CA GLY A 44 -3.43 -4.16 -11.86
C GLY A 44 -4.72 -4.69 -12.43
N SER A 45 -4.65 -5.09 -13.70
CA SER A 45 -5.76 -5.68 -14.43
C SER A 45 -5.52 -7.17 -14.64
N TYR A 46 -6.53 -7.98 -14.34
CA TYR A 46 -6.49 -9.45 -14.46
C TYR A 46 -7.66 -9.92 -15.31
N ARG A 47 -7.43 -10.97 -16.10
CA ARG A 47 -8.49 -11.63 -16.86
C ARG A 47 -9.08 -12.74 -15.99
N GLY A 48 -10.36 -12.65 -15.67
CA GLY A 48 -11.07 -13.74 -15.02
C GLY A 48 -11.43 -14.86 -16.01
N ASP A 49 -11.77 -16.04 -15.48
CA ASP A 49 -12.14 -17.22 -16.27
C ASP A 49 -13.41 -17.00 -17.11
N ASN A 50 -14.25 -16.06 -16.69
CA ASN A 50 -15.43 -15.61 -17.43
C ASN A 50 -15.11 -14.61 -18.56
N ARG A 51 -13.82 -14.40 -18.87
CA ARG A 51 -13.28 -13.51 -19.92
C ARG A 51 -13.49 -12.02 -19.67
N PHE A 52 -13.96 -11.62 -18.49
CA PHE A 52 -13.98 -10.21 -18.10
C PHE A 52 -12.62 -9.76 -17.54
N VAL A 53 -12.35 -8.47 -17.65
CA VAL A 53 -11.16 -7.83 -17.07
C VAL A 53 -11.56 -7.19 -15.74
N TYR A 54 -10.81 -7.53 -14.70
CA TYR A 54 -10.99 -7.03 -13.34
C TYR A 54 -9.81 -6.14 -12.98
N PHE A 55 -10.10 -5.00 -12.38
CA PHE A 55 -9.09 -4.15 -11.76
C PHE A 55 -9.10 -4.39 -10.26
N GLY A 56 -7.94 -4.61 -9.67
CA GLY A 56 -7.83 -4.89 -8.25
C GLY A 56 -6.40 -5.01 -7.74
N ILE A 57 -6.29 -5.38 -6.47
CA ILE A 57 -5.03 -5.61 -5.75
C ILE A 57 -4.44 -6.97 -6.17
N ASN A 58 -3.12 -7.06 -6.31
CA ASN A 58 -2.34 -8.30 -6.45
C ASN A 58 -1.26 -8.42 -5.36
N ASP A 59 -0.49 -9.50 -5.48
CA ASP A 59 0.77 -9.73 -4.74
C ASP A 59 0.51 -9.82 -3.23
N PHE A 60 -0.02 -10.96 -2.82
CA PHE A 60 -0.47 -11.23 -1.44
C PHE A 60 0.54 -12.08 -0.66
N ASP A 61 1.82 -12.06 -1.05
CA ASP A 61 2.87 -12.87 -0.42
C ASP A 61 3.16 -12.42 1.02
N GLU A 62 2.91 -11.14 1.34
CA GLU A 62 3.01 -10.52 2.66
C GLU A 62 1.68 -10.50 3.44
N SER A 63 0.66 -11.20 2.96
CA SER A 63 -0.68 -11.12 3.56
C SER A 63 -0.72 -11.63 5.00
N VAL A 64 -1.47 -10.91 5.84
CA VAL A 64 -1.61 -11.21 7.26
C VAL A 64 -2.98 -10.76 7.77
N LEU A 65 -3.45 -11.39 8.85
CA LEU A 65 -4.64 -10.95 9.57
C LEU A 65 -4.28 -9.75 10.47
N ALA A 66 -4.66 -8.55 10.08
CA ALA A 66 -4.30 -7.31 10.77
C ALA A 66 -5.39 -6.22 10.57
N PRO A 67 -5.39 -5.13 11.37
CA PRO A 67 -6.34 -4.03 11.21
C PRO A 67 -6.34 -3.49 9.77
N CYS A 68 -7.52 -3.33 9.15
CA CYS A 68 -7.63 -2.91 7.75
C CYS A 68 -6.99 -1.53 7.46
N THR A 69 -6.85 -0.71 8.50
CA THR A 69 -6.19 0.60 8.50
C THR A 69 -4.70 0.53 8.19
N TRP A 70 -4.03 -0.60 8.43
CA TRP A 70 -2.60 -0.77 8.14
C TRP A 70 -2.32 -0.63 6.64
N ASP A 71 -3.08 -1.35 5.81
CA ASP A 71 -3.00 -1.25 4.35
C ASP A 71 -3.42 0.15 3.85
N LEU A 72 -4.46 0.74 4.45
CA LEU A 72 -4.88 2.10 4.09
C LEU A 72 -3.78 3.13 4.37
N ALA A 73 -3.14 3.07 5.54
CA ALA A 73 -2.05 3.96 5.90
C ALA A 73 -0.85 3.78 4.96
N ARG A 74 -0.46 2.52 4.70
CA ARG A 74 0.64 2.21 3.78
C ARG A 74 0.37 2.72 2.37
N LEU A 75 -0.85 2.51 1.85
CA LEU A 75 -1.27 2.99 0.53
C LEU A 75 -1.24 4.52 0.44
N LEU A 76 -1.74 5.23 1.46
CA LEU A 76 -1.74 6.69 1.52
C LEU A 76 -0.31 7.26 1.48
N VAL A 77 0.60 6.68 2.27
CA VAL A 77 2.03 7.04 2.24
C VAL A 77 2.61 6.78 0.85
N SER A 78 2.30 5.63 0.24
CA SER A 78 2.68 5.31 -1.14
C SER A 78 2.22 6.37 -2.15
N ILE A 79 0.96 6.84 -2.07
CA ILE A 79 0.41 7.88 -2.95
C ILE A 79 1.18 9.19 -2.78
N LEU A 80 1.46 9.60 -1.54
CA LEU A 80 2.23 10.81 -1.25
C LEU A 80 3.64 10.73 -1.86
N LEU A 81 4.36 9.64 -1.63
CA LEU A 81 5.71 9.44 -2.16
C LEU A 81 5.73 9.33 -3.69
N ALA A 82 4.73 8.67 -4.28
CA ALA A 82 4.55 8.60 -5.73
C ALA A 82 4.29 9.98 -6.33
N GLY A 83 3.43 10.79 -5.71
CA GLY A 83 3.15 12.17 -6.15
C GLY A 83 4.41 13.04 -6.18
N HIS A 84 5.26 12.95 -5.15
CA HIS A 84 6.57 13.59 -5.14
C HIS A 84 7.49 13.09 -6.26
N THR A 85 7.53 11.77 -6.48
CA THR A 85 8.34 11.13 -7.52
C THR A 85 7.91 11.57 -8.92
N LEU A 86 6.59 11.72 -9.14
CA LEU A 86 5.98 12.19 -10.39
C LEU A 86 6.00 13.71 -10.54
N ARG A 87 6.55 14.45 -9.57
CA ARG A 87 6.59 15.92 -9.55
C ARG A 87 5.20 16.55 -9.69
N MET A 88 4.19 15.92 -9.09
CA MET A 88 2.83 16.46 -9.06
C MET A 88 2.82 17.75 -8.22
N LYS A 89 2.12 18.76 -8.73
CA LYS A 89 1.88 19.99 -7.96
C LYS A 89 0.71 19.76 -7.01
N PRO A 90 0.75 20.31 -5.78
CA PRO A 90 -0.44 20.37 -4.94
C PRO A 90 -1.56 21.07 -5.72
N CYS A 91 -2.76 20.51 -5.69
CA CYS A 91 -3.94 21.26 -6.11
C CYS A 91 -4.22 22.27 -4.99
N ASN A 92 -4.18 23.56 -5.28
CA ASN A 92 -4.65 24.56 -4.32
C ASN A 92 -6.16 24.35 -4.16
N ALA A 93 -6.58 23.83 -3.02
CA ALA A 93 -7.98 23.70 -2.64
C ALA A 93 -8.54 25.05 -2.16
#